data_AF-A0A3M1FQE5-F1
#
_entry.id   AF-A0A3M1FQE5-F1
#
_cell.length_a   1.000
_cell.length_b   1.000
_cell.length_c   1.000
_cell.angle_alpha   90.00
_cell.angle_beta   90.00
_cell.angle_gamma   90.00
#
_symmetry.space_group_name_H-M   'P 1'
#
loop_
_entity.id
_entity.type
_entity.pdbx_description
1 polymer ?
#
loop_
_entity_poly.entity_id
_entity_poly.type
_entity_poly.pdbx_seq_one_letter_code
_entity_poly.pdbx_strand_id
1 'polypeptide(L)' 'PHSLAWTDELYALNGRHACESVLAVLRGEAPKYPVNREVLERPGFQAKLAELRGRGDGVTG' A
#
# COMPACT_ATOMS: atom_id res chain seq x y z
N PRO A 1 12.19 -23.99 12.06
CA PRO A 1 12.87 -23.26 10.98
C PRO A 1 11.88 -22.39 10.19
N HIS A 2 11.98 -21.06 10.38
CA HIS A 2 11.32 -19.92 9.70
C HIS A 2 11.36 -18.66 10.59
N SER A 3 11.81 -18.81 11.84
CA SER A 3 12.00 -17.74 12.81
C SER A 3 13.43 -17.21 12.91
N LEU A 4 14.33 -17.62 12.01
CA LEU A 4 15.75 -17.25 12.09
C LEU A 4 15.96 -15.72 12.09
N ALA A 5 15.06 -14.97 11.44
CA ALA A 5 15.10 -13.52 11.35
C ALA A 5 14.03 -12.82 12.23
N TRP A 6 13.29 -13.55 13.06
CA TRP A 6 12.19 -12.99 13.85
C TRP A 6 12.72 -12.20 15.04
N THR A 7 12.95 -10.91 14.81
CA THR A 7 13.19 -9.93 15.88
C THR A 7 11.96 -9.03 16.04
N ASP A 8 11.86 -8.36 17.19
CA ASP A 8 10.78 -7.40 17.44
C ASP A 8 10.82 -6.26 16.41
N GLU A 9 12.02 -5.83 16.01
CA GLU A 9 12.22 -4.80 14.98
C GLU A 9 11.71 -5.25 13.62
N LEU A 10 11.95 -6.51 13.22
CA LEU A 10 11.42 -7.05 11.97
C LEU A 10 9.89 -6.90 11.92
N TYR A 11 9.22 -7.32 12.98
CA TYR A 11 7.76 -7.28 13.05
C TYR A 11 7.21 -5.86 13.12
N ALA A 12 7.82 -5.00 13.93
CA ALA A 12 7.43 -3.61 14.05
C ALA A 12 7.55 -2.88 12.70
N LEU A 13 8.67 -3.06 11.99
CA LEU A 13 8.90 -2.40 10.70
C LEU A 13 8.04 -2.96 9.59
N ASN A 14 7.90 -4.29 9.49
CA ASN A 14 7.05 -4.91 8.48
C ASN A 14 5.58 -4.56 8.69
N GLY A 15 5.09 -4.61 9.94
CA GLY A 15 3.73 -4.22 10.28
C GLY A 15 3.45 -2.77 9.88
N ARG A 16 4.34 -1.85 10.27
CA ARG A 16 4.24 -0.43 9.88
C ARG A 16 4.22 -0.25 8.36
N HIS A 17 5.16 -0.83 7.64
CA HIS A 17 5.23 -0.68 6.18
C HIS A 17 4.01 -1.27 5.46
N ALA A 18 3.46 -2.37 5.98
CA ALA A 18 2.23 -2.96 5.46
C ALA A 18 1.05 -1.98 5.63
N CYS A 19 0.86 -1.44 6.83
CA CYS A 19 -0.17 -0.44 7.11
C CYS A 19 -0.01 0.82 6.24
N GLU A 20 1.21 1.38 6.16
CA GLU A 20 1.50 2.55 5.32
C GLU A 20 1.17 2.31 3.84
N SER A 21 1.50 1.12 3.32
CA SER A 21 1.22 0.74 1.93
C SER A 21 -0.28 0.63 1.65
N VAL A 22 -1.04 0.02 2.57
CA VAL A 22 -2.51 -0.07 2.47
C VAL A 22 -3.14 1.31 2.50
N LEU A 23 -2.71 2.17 3.44
CA LEU A 23 -3.23 3.53 3.55
C LEU A 23 -2.93 4.38 2.31
N ALA A 24 -1.75 4.23 1.70
CA ALA A 24 -1.42 4.89 0.43
C ALA A 24 -2.41 4.50 -0.67
N VAL A 25 -2.64 3.19 -0.86
CA VAL A 25 -3.59 2.70 -1.87
C VAL A 25 -5.01 3.20 -1.62
N LEU A 26 -5.46 3.20 -0.36
CA LEU A 26 -6.79 3.69 0.00
C LEU A 26 -6.96 5.20 -0.26
N ARG A 27 -5.88 6.00 -0.21
CA ARG A 27 -5.88 7.41 -0.66
C ARG A 27 -5.76 7.58 -2.18
N GLY A 28 -5.70 6.48 -2.94
CA GLY A 28 -5.48 6.49 -4.37
C GLY A 28 -4.03 6.78 -4.78
N GLU A 29 -3.07 6.55 -3.88
CA GLU A 29 -1.62 6.71 -4.11
C GLU A 29 -0.96 5.35 -4.36
N ALA A 30 0.15 5.34 -5.09
CA ALA A 30 0.96 4.13 -5.21
C ALA A 30 1.71 3.84 -3.90
N PRO A 31 1.85 2.56 -3.48
CA PRO A 31 2.75 2.18 -2.39
C PRO A 31 4.19 2.63 -2.67
N LYS A 32 4.95 2.92 -1.61
CA LYS A 32 6.34 3.42 -1.73
C LYS A 32 7.32 2.40 -2.31
N TYR A 33 7.16 1.12 -1.98
CA TYR A 33 8.08 0.05 -2.35
C TYR A 33 7.36 -1.21 -2.88
N PRO A 34 6.65 -1.13 -4.02
CA PRO A 34 5.99 -2.30 -4.59
C PRO A 34 7.03 -3.28 -5.13
N VAL A 35 6.83 -4.57 -4.84
CA VAL A 35 7.68 -5.65 -5.36
C VAL A 35 7.50 -5.79 -6.88
N ASN A 36 6.25 -5.82 -7.33
CA ASN A 36 5.92 -5.80 -8.75
C ASN A 36 5.74 -4.36 -9.21
N ARG A 37 6.79 -3.76 -9.80
CA ARG A 37 6.76 -2.36 -10.27
C ARG A 37 5.93 -2.18 -11.54
N GLU A 38 5.88 -3.20 -12.40
CA GLU A 38 5.11 -3.17 -13.66
C GLU A 38 3.62 -2.98 -13.42
N VAL A 39 3.12 -3.38 -12.24
CA VAL A 39 1.72 -3.18 -11.87
C VAL A 39 1.32 -1.69 -11.91
N LEU A 40 2.26 -0.78 -11.65
CA LEU A 40 2.01 0.65 -11.65
C LEU A 40 1.62 1.16 -13.04
N GLU A 41 2.02 0.49 -14.11
CA GLU A 41 1.70 0.92 -15.47
C GLU A 41 0.40 0.30 -16.00
N ARG A 42 -0.17 -0.68 -15.27
CA ARG A 42 -1.36 -1.40 -15.73
C ARG A 42 -2.59 -0.47 -15.69
N PRO A 43 -3.34 -0.33 -16.79
CA PRO A 43 -4.51 0.56 -16.84
C PRO A 43 -5.54 0.25 -15.75
N GLY A 44 -5.77 -1.02 -15.44
CA GLY A 44 -6.70 -1.43 -14.37
C GLY A 44 -6.26 -1.00 -12.98
N PHE A 45 -4.95 -0.95 -12.70
CA PHE A 45 -4.43 -0.49 -11.42
C PHE A 45 -4.54 1.03 -11.29
N GLN A 46 -4.21 1.77 -12.34
CA GLN A 46 -4.37 3.22 -12.39
C GLN A 46 -5.85 3.64 -12.25
N ALA A 47 -6.76 2.94 -12.93
CA ALA A 47 -8.20 3.16 -12.78
C ALA A 47 -8.66 2.91 -11.33
N LYS A 48 -8.13 1.88 -10.67
CA LYS A 48 -8.47 1.59 -9.27
C LYS A 48 -8.00 2.69 -8.31
N LEU A 49 -6.79 3.20 -8.48
CA LEU A 49 -6.27 4.30 -7.67
C LEU A 49 -7.09 5.59 -7.86
N ALA A 50 -7.48 5.90 -9.10
CA ALA A 50 -8.35 7.05 -9.38
C ALA A 50 -9.73 6.92 -8.71
N GLU A 51 -10.34 5.72 -8.74
CA GLU A 51 -11.60 5.43 -8.05
C GLU A 51 -11.47 5.63 -6.53
N LEU A 52 -10.40 5.12 -5.91
CA LEU A 52 -10.15 5.24 -4.47
C LEU A 52 -9.92 6.69 -4.05
N ARG A 53 -9.21 7.48 -4.87
CA ARG A 53 -9.01 8.92 -4.64
C ARG A 53 -10.35 9.66 -4.52
N GLY A 54 -11.26 9.44 -5.48
CA GLY A 54 -12.58 10.08 -5.46
C GLY A 54 -13.49 9.64 -4.30
N ARG A 55 -13.23 8.48 -3.67
CA ARG A 55 -13.96 8.03 -2.47
C ARG A 55 -13.51 8.76 -1.21
N GLY A 56 -12.23 9.11 -1.10
CA GLY A 56 -11.69 9.87 0.03
C GLY A 56 -12.23 11.30 0.08
N ASP A 57 -12.47 11.90 -1.08
CA ASP A 57 -13.03 13.25 -1.21
C ASP A 57 -14.48 13.36 -0.68
N GLY A 58 -15.23 12.24 -0.65
CA GLY A 58 -16.60 12.19 -0.17
C GLY A 58 -16.78 12.00 1.35
N VAL A 59 -15.69 11.78 2.11
CA VAL A 59 -15.74 11.61 3.58
C VAL A 59 -15.56 12.94 4.32
N THR A 60 -15.22 14.01 3.60
CA THR A 60 -14.99 15.36 4.15
C THR A 60 -16.11 16.36 3.83
N GLY A 61 -17.25 15.88 3.31
CA GLY A 61 -18.43 16.68 2.96
C GLY A 61 -19.60 16.44 3.90
#